data_AF-A0A1J5KSM6-F1
#
_entry.id   AF-A0A1J5KSM6-F1
#
_cell.length_a   1.000
_cell.length_b   1.000
_cell.length_c   1.000
_cell.angle_alpha   90.00
_cell.angle_beta   90.00
_cell.angle_gamma   90.00
#
_symmetry.space_group_name_H-M   'P 1'
#
loop_
_entity.id
_entity.type
_entity.pdbx_description
1 polymer ?
#
loop_
_entity_poly.entity_id
_entity_poly.type
_entity_poly.pdbx_seq_one_letter_code
_entity_poly.pdbx_strand_id
1 'polypeptide(L)'
;MSVYVNRTLNMKKIKAIGFDMDYTLVRYKTEAFEKFVHKLVIEKLIELKNYPKELLDLPFDFDLVIQGLVIDKPKGNLLQVSRFDKVKIAHHGSKPMNYKDQQEIYKNKVIDLNTSNFQSLDTNFSVSNGILYTQLVDMKDEGADLPDYMQLADDIKFAIDVAHSDGSLKGHALDNLDKFIVQDPEVAKLLERFKRFGKKLILATNSEWWWTKKLMEYSIEPFLEEHESWMDLFDISICLCCKPRFFTTKNMFLKIDPETGLMSNAEGKLTNGIYQGGWAGKLQDDLGLDGEEILYLGDHIFGDVLTLKKTFNWRTALVLDPLEHEISAITKSKAIQEEIDKLMAKKQSHEYNLNHIELRKHEEPENFKKEDLNKIYAEIDKVDQQISEFLEDYKKFFNPYWGEMMRAGQEESRFADQVEKYACIYMTKVTDLLEYTPKTYFRPMKRILAHEN
;
A
#
# COMPACT_ATOMS: atom_id res chain seq x y z
N MET A 1 -11.93 2.43 -16.60
CA MET A 1 -10.64 1.74 -16.79
C MET A 1 -10.25 1.20 -15.45
N SER A 2 -10.05 -0.10 -15.34
CA SER A 2 -9.78 -0.80 -14.08
C SER A 2 -8.28 -1.00 -13.80
N VAL A 3 -7.43 -0.85 -14.83
CA VAL A 3 -5.96 -0.94 -14.71
C VAL A 3 -5.31 0.41 -15.03
N TYR A 4 -4.51 0.92 -14.10
CA TYR A 4 -3.79 2.19 -14.18
C TYR A 4 -2.34 1.97 -14.60
N VAL A 5 -1.80 2.84 -15.46
CA VAL A 5 -0.55 2.59 -16.17
C VAL A 5 0.49 3.67 -15.89
N ASN A 6 1.58 3.30 -15.19
CA ASN A 6 2.74 4.18 -14.94
C ASN A 6 3.82 4.01 -16.02
N ARG A 7 3.97 2.80 -16.56
CA ARG A 7 4.97 2.46 -17.58
C ARG A 7 4.37 1.55 -18.62
N THR A 8 4.86 1.70 -19.85
CA THR A 8 4.49 0.82 -20.95
C THR A 8 4.72 -0.65 -20.61
N LEU A 9 3.69 -1.48 -20.76
CA LEU A 9 3.76 -2.93 -20.53
C LEU A 9 3.11 -3.66 -21.71
N ASN A 10 3.91 -4.44 -22.43
CA ASN A 10 3.44 -5.25 -23.55
C ASN A 10 3.23 -6.70 -23.09
N MET A 11 1.98 -7.07 -22.80
CA MET A 11 1.64 -8.41 -22.33
C MET A 11 1.94 -9.51 -23.36
N LYS A 12 2.13 -9.18 -24.65
CA LYS A 12 2.58 -10.15 -25.67
C LYS A 12 4.00 -10.66 -25.39
N LYS A 13 4.87 -9.83 -24.80
CA LYS A 13 6.25 -10.20 -24.47
C LYS A 13 6.37 -10.95 -23.15
N ILE A 14 5.40 -10.80 -22.26
CA ILE A 14 5.37 -11.52 -20.99
C ILE A 14 5.12 -13.00 -21.26
N LYS A 15 6.04 -13.88 -20.85
CA LYS A 15 5.92 -15.34 -21.00
C LYS A 15 5.57 -16.02 -19.68
N ALA A 16 5.98 -15.45 -18.54
CA ALA A 16 5.62 -15.94 -17.21
C ALA A 16 4.99 -14.83 -16.36
N ILE A 17 4.01 -15.20 -15.55
CA ILE A 17 3.34 -14.31 -14.61
C ILE A 17 3.44 -14.92 -13.22
N GLY A 18 4.16 -14.25 -12.34
CA GLY A 18 4.26 -14.56 -10.92
C GLY A 18 3.22 -13.80 -10.11
N PHE A 19 2.68 -14.43 -9.08
CA PHE A 19 1.71 -13.84 -8.17
C PHE A 19 2.15 -14.05 -6.73
N ASP A 20 1.96 -13.04 -5.89
CA ASP A 20 1.74 -13.28 -4.46
C ASP A 20 0.38 -13.96 -4.24
N MET A 21 0.23 -14.64 -3.11
CA MET A 21 -0.99 -15.30 -2.72
C MET A 21 -1.87 -14.36 -1.90
N ASP A 22 -1.45 -14.08 -0.67
CA ASP A 22 -2.21 -13.29 0.30
C ASP A 22 -2.33 -11.84 -0.22
N TYR A 23 -3.54 -11.25 -0.16
CA TYR A 23 -3.86 -9.88 -0.61
C TYR A 23 -3.68 -9.59 -2.11
N THR A 24 -3.17 -10.55 -2.89
CA THR A 24 -3.05 -10.45 -4.35
C THR A 24 -4.03 -11.39 -5.05
N LEU A 25 -3.82 -12.71 -4.97
CA LEU A 25 -4.77 -13.69 -5.52
C LEU A 25 -5.94 -13.92 -4.56
N VAL A 26 -5.64 -14.00 -3.27
CA VAL A 26 -6.62 -14.23 -2.21
C VAL A 26 -6.92 -12.91 -1.52
N ARG A 27 -8.15 -12.43 -1.67
CA ARG A 27 -8.61 -11.19 -1.05
C ARG A 27 -9.11 -11.45 0.36
N TYR A 28 -8.83 -10.50 1.24
CA TYR A 28 -9.23 -10.55 2.64
C TYR A 28 -10.33 -9.53 2.93
N LYS A 29 -11.18 -9.85 3.90
CA LYS A 29 -12.08 -8.90 4.56
C LYS A 29 -11.24 -8.10 5.54
N THR A 30 -10.49 -7.13 5.01
CA THR A 30 -9.38 -6.44 5.70
C THR A 30 -9.77 -5.92 7.09
N GLU A 31 -10.90 -5.22 7.24
CA GLU A 31 -11.34 -4.71 8.54
C GLU A 31 -11.54 -5.82 9.58
N ALA A 32 -12.22 -6.91 9.19
CA ALA A 32 -12.45 -8.04 10.10
C ALA A 32 -11.15 -8.73 10.48
N PHE A 33 -10.24 -8.89 9.52
CA PHE A 33 -8.93 -9.50 9.72
C PHE A 33 -8.05 -8.65 10.62
N GLU A 34 -7.91 -7.36 10.34
CA GLU A 34 -7.08 -6.43 11.13
C GLU A 34 -7.62 -6.25 12.55
N LYS A 35 -8.95 -6.28 12.74
CA LYS A 35 -9.56 -6.28 14.09
C LYS A 35 -9.17 -7.52 14.89
N PHE A 36 -9.13 -8.68 14.25
CA PHE A 36 -8.66 -9.91 14.88
C PHE A 36 -7.17 -9.84 15.21
N VAL A 37 -6.33 -9.37 14.28
CA VAL A 37 -4.89 -9.20 14.49
C VAL A 37 -4.61 -8.24 15.64
N HIS A 38 -5.30 -7.10 15.70
CA HIS A 38 -5.19 -6.11 16.79
C HIS A 38 -5.41 -6.78 18.16
N LYS A 39 -6.50 -7.52 18.32
CA LYS A 39 -6.79 -8.25 19.55
C LYS A 39 -5.74 -9.31 19.88
N LEU A 40 -5.33 -10.11 18.90
CA LEU A 40 -4.34 -11.17 19.09
C LEU A 40 -2.97 -10.61 19.54
N VAL A 41 -2.56 -9.49 18.95
CA VAL A 41 -1.31 -8.82 19.29
C VAL A 41 -1.36 -8.26 20.71
N ILE A 42 -2.49 -7.67 21.13
CA ILE A 42 -2.71 -7.25 22.52
C ILE A 42 -2.54 -8.43 23.49
N GLU A 43 -3.19 -9.56 23.22
CA GLU A 43 -3.09 -10.76 24.06
C GLU A 43 -1.63 -11.20 24.23
N LYS A 44 -0.85 -11.16 23.15
CA LYS A 44 0.59 -11.50 23.16
C LYS A 44 1.45 -10.48 23.88
N LEU A 45 1.17 -9.19 23.79
CA LEU A 45 1.89 -8.18 24.55
C LEU A 45 1.68 -8.39 26.06
N ILE A 46 0.46 -8.72 26.47
CA ILE A 46 0.15 -9.03 27.87
C ILE A 46 0.89 -10.30 28.32
N GLU A 47 0.80 -11.38 27.54
CA GLU A 47 1.37 -12.69 27.90
C GLU A 47 2.91 -12.70 27.87
N LEU A 48 3.52 -12.15 26.83
CA LEU A 48 4.94 -12.32 26.53
C LEU A 48 5.79 -11.13 26.98
N LYS A 49 5.19 -9.95 27.12
CA LYS A 49 5.88 -8.71 27.46
C LYS A 49 5.38 -8.08 28.77
N ASN A 50 4.42 -8.71 29.44
CA ASN A 50 3.82 -8.23 30.70
C ASN A 50 3.19 -6.84 30.60
N TYR A 51 2.59 -6.52 29.44
CA TYR A 51 1.83 -5.28 29.31
C TYR A 51 0.56 -5.30 30.19
N PRO A 52 0.02 -4.12 30.56
CA PRO A 52 -1.19 -4.01 31.38
C PRO A 52 -2.40 -4.72 30.75
N LYS A 53 -3.26 -5.31 31.58
CA LYS A 53 -4.45 -6.05 31.09
C LYS A 53 -5.53 -5.15 30.52
N GLU A 54 -5.51 -3.88 30.91
CA GLU A 54 -6.36 -2.80 30.43
C GLU A 54 -6.29 -2.62 28.91
N LEU A 55 -5.22 -3.09 28.26
CA LEU A 55 -5.11 -3.13 26.80
C LEU A 55 -6.26 -3.90 26.14
N LEU A 56 -6.84 -4.91 26.82
CA LEU A 56 -7.97 -5.69 26.28
C LEU A 56 -9.23 -4.87 26.01
N ASP A 57 -9.34 -3.70 26.66
CA ASP A 57 -10.47 -2.78 26.51
C ASP A 57 -10.25 -1.74 25.40
N LEU A 58 -9.09 -1.75 24.74
CA LEU A 58 -8.79 -0.83 23.64
C LEU A 58 -9.75 -1.06 22.46
N PRO A 59 -10.44 0.00 21.98
CA PRO A 59 -11.34 -0.13 20.84
C PRO A 59 -10.54 -0.35 19.55
N PHE A 60 -11.17 -0.97 18.55
CA PHE A 60 -10.61 -1.03 17.20
C PHE A 60 -11.37 -0.07 16.28
N ASP A 61 -10.70 0.99 15.82
CA ASP A 61 -11.17 1.92 14.80
C ASP A 61 -10.31 1.76 13.54
N PHE A 62 -10.89 1.15 12.49
CA PHE A 62 -10.18 0.88 11.23
C PHE A 62 -9.74 2.15 10.52
N ASP A 63 -10.47 3.25 10.69
CA ASP A 63 -10.18 4.51 10.00
C ASP A 63 -9.03 5.30 10.65
N LEU A 64 -8.58 4.93 11.85
CA LEU A 64 -7.52 5.67 12.55
C LEU A 64 -6.17 5.63 11.79
N VAL A 65 -5.96 4.63 10.94
CA VAL A 65 -4.71 4.45 10.17
C VAL A 65 -5.04 4.05 8.73
N ILE A 66 -4.42 4.73 7.77
CA ILE A 66 -4.45 4.35 6.35
C ILE A 66 -3.12 3.71 5.91
N GLN A 67 -3.14 2.98 4.81
CA GLN A 67 -1.93 2.43 4.20
C GLN A 67 -0.99 3.56 3.74
N GLY A 68 0.32 3.36 3.89
CA GLY A 68 1.36 4.28 3.42
C GLY A 68 1.84 5.30 4.45
N LEU A 69 1.30 5.28 5.67
CA LEU A 69 1.78 6.10 6.79
C LEU A 69 3.13 5.62 7.32
N VAL A 70 3.79 6.47 8.11
CA VAL A 70 5.10 6.20 8.70
C VAL A 70 5.08 6.46 10.21
N ILE A 71 5.51 5.48 11.00
CA ILE A 71 5.76 5.64 12.43
C ILE A 71 7.13 6.29 12.63
N ASP A 72 7.19 7.39 13.38
CA ASP A 72 8.40 8.00 13.94
C ASP A 72 8.58 7.48 15.37
N LYS A 73 9.35 6.39 15.50
CA LYS A 73 9.51 5.66 16.75
C LYS A 73 10.08 6.53 17.87
N PRO A 74 11.15 7.35 17.66
CA PRO A 74 11.68 8.20 18.72
C PRO A 74 10.68 9.19 19.33
N LYS A 75 9.64 9.59 18.58
CA LYS A 75 8.72 10.65 19.00
C LYS A 75 7.30 10.20 19.29
N GLY A 76 6.97 8.91 19.15
CA GLY A 76 5.58 8.46 19.34
C GLY A 76 4.62 8.98 18.27
N ASN A 77 5.11 9.35 17.08
CA ASN A 77 4.28 10.00 16.07
C ASN A 77 3.93 9.07 14.90
N LEU A 78 2.77 9.30 14.31
CA LEU A 78 2.34 8.73 13.03
C LEU A 78 2.29 9.85 11.99
N LEU A 79 2.83 9.59 10.80
CA LEU A 79 3.12 10.62 9.79
C LEU A 79 2.54 10.27 8.42
N GLN A 80 1.90 11.26 7.78
CA GLN A 80 1.68 11.27 6.34
C GLN A 80 2.77 12.13 5.68
N VAL A 81 3.47 11.53 4.73
CA VAL A 81 4.66 12.09 4.11
C VAL A 81 4.41 12.29 2.62
N SER A 82 4.87 13.41 2.04
CA SER A 82 4.78 13.63 0.60
C SER A 82 5.87 12.90 -0.18
N ARG A 83 5.78 12.89 -1.50
CA ARG A 83 6.79 12.30 -2.41
C ARG A 83 8.22 12.82 -2.23
N PHE A 84 8.39 13.98 -1.59
CA PHE A 84 9.68 14.60 -1.31
C PHE A 84 10.14 14.38 0.13
N ASP A 85 9.58 13.37 0.80
CA ASP A 85 9.93 12.98 2.16
C ASP A 85 9.71 14.11 3.18
N LYS A 86 8.68 14.93 2.96
CA LYS A 86 8.25 16.00 3.87
C LYS A 86 6.98 15.61 4.62
N VAL A 87 6.96 15.85 5.93
CA VAL A 87 5.78 15.62 6.77
C VAL A 87 4.69 16.63 6.43
N LYS A 88 3.52 16.14 6.01
CA LYS A 88 2.35 16.96 5.67
C LYS A 88 1.30 16.92 6.78
N ILE A 89 1.01 15.74 7.31
CA ILE A 89 0.13 15.52 8.46
C ILE A 89 0.91 14.71 9.50
N ALA A 90 0.80 15.07 10.77
CA ALA A 90 1.36 14.33 11.89
C ALA A 90 0.32 14.15 12.99
N HIS A 91 0.35 12.99 13.64
CA HIS A 91 -0.38 12.71 14.87
C HIS A 91 0.62 12.26 15.94
N HIS A 92 0.39 12.64 17.19
CA HIS A 92 1.07 12.06 18.36
C HIS A 92 0.08 11.16 19.08
N GLY A 93 0.36 9.85 19.14
CA GLY A 93 -0.68 8.89 19.44
C GLY A 93 -1.87 9.03 18.48
N SER A 94 -3.09 9.06 18.98
CA SER A 94 -4.30 9.32 18.19
C SER A 94 -4.59 10.81 17.96
N LYS A 95 -3.81 11.72 18.57
CA LYS A 95 -4.13 13.16 18.59
C LYS A 95 -3.50 13.88 17.40
N PRO A 96 -4.29 14.61 16.58
CA PRO A 96 -3.76 15.38 15.47
C PRO A 96 -2.83 16.49 15.97
N MET A 97 -1.66 16.59 15.35
CA MET A 97 -0.68 17.63 15.66
C MET A 97 -1.04 18.91 14.92
N ASN A 98 -1.08 20.04 15.63
CA ASN A 98 -1.29 21.32 14.99
C ASN A 98 -0.04 21.74 14.19
N TYR A 99 -0.22 22.69 13.26
CA TYR A 99 0.85 23.13 12.37
C TYR A 99 2.09 23.67 13.13
N LYS A 100 1.88 24.39 14.24
CA LYS A 100 2.98 24.98 15.00
C LYS A 100 3.87 23.90 15.60
N ASP A 101 3.28 22.92 16.28
CA ASP A 101 4.00 21.81 16.92
C ASP A 101 4.71 20.95 15.86
N GLN A 102 4.05 20.69 14.74
CA GLN A 102 4.64 19.98 13.60
C GLN A 102 5.86 20.75 13.03
N GLN A 103 5.79 22.08 12.91
CA GLN A 103 6.93 22.88 12.47
C GLN A 103 8.05 22.92 13.50
N GLU A 104 7.75 22.93 14.80
CA GLU A 104 8.80 22.89 15.83
C GLU A 104 9.56 21.55 15.80
N ILE A 105 8.84 20.44 15.60
CA ILE A 105 9.38 19.08 15.61
C ILE A 105 10.11 18.72 14.31
N TYR A 106 9.49 19.00 13.15
CA TYR A 106 9.99 18.56 11.84
C TYR A 106 10.62 19.69 11.01
N LYS A 107 10.32 20.96 11.30
CA LYS A 107 10.91 22.16 10.66
C LYS A 107 10.87 22.13 9.14
N ASN A 108 9.83 21.53 8.56
CA ASN A 108 9.70 21.28 7.11
C ASN A 108 10.92 20.60 6.47
N LYS A 109 11.72 19.89 7.28
CA LYS A 109 12.88 19.14 6.82
C LYS A 109 12.44 17.86 6.14
N VAL A 110 13.24 17.45 5.18
CA VAL A 110 13.19 16.10 4.63
C VAL A 110 13.58 15.12 5.73
N ILE A 111 12.75 14.10 5.97
CA ILE A 111 13.06 13.01 6.89
C ILE A 111 13.78 11.89 6.16
N ASP A 112 14.84 11.34 6.78
CA ASP A 112 15.55 10.19 6.22
C ASP A 112 14.88 8.89 6.65
N LEU A 113 14.04 8.38 5.77
CA LEU A 113 13.28 7.15 5.95
C LEU A 113 14.13 5.87 5.88
N ASN A 114 15.43 5.97 5.56
CA ASN A 114 16.33 4.80 5.57
C ASN A 114 16.86 4.48 6.98
N THR A 115 16.61 5.35 7.95
CA THR A 115 17.01 5.12 9.34
C THR A 115 16.05 4.15 10.04
N SER A 116 16.55 3.36 10.99
CA SER A 116 15.74 2.43 11.80
C SER A 116 14.74 3.13 12.73
N ASN A 117 14.81 4.45 12.82
CA ASN A 117 13.91 5.29 13.60
C ASN A 117 12.51 5.36 12.99
N PHE A 118 12.39 5.14 11.68
CA PHE A 118 11.12 5.17 10.99
C PHE A 118 10.67 3.76 10.59
N GLN A 119 9.38 3.52 10.71
CA GLN A 119 8.76 2.27 10.26
C GLN A 119 7.60 2.59 9.32
N SER A 120 7.68 2.08 8.10
CA SER A 120 6.65 2.29 7.09
C SER A 120 5.52 1.28 7.23
N LEU A 121 4.28 1.74 7.10
CA LEU A 121 3.06 0.93 7.13
C LEU A 121 2.55 0.74 5.70
N ASP A 122 3.37 0.11 4.85
CA ASP A 122 3.09 0.00 3.41
C ASP A 122 2.24 -1.23 3.03
N THR A 123 1.79 -2.04 3.99
CA THR A 123 0.86 -3.16 3.76
C THR A 123 -0.49 -2.92 4.44
N ASN A 124 -1.54 -3.53 3.91
CA ASN A 124 -2.85 -3.55 4.58
C ASN A 124 -2.80 -4.25 5.95
N PHE A 125 -1.92 -5.23 6.12
CA PHE A 125 -1.66 -5.87 7.42
C PHE A 125 -1.00 -4.97 8.47
N SER A 126 -0.54 -3.78 8.07
CA SER A 126 0.13 -2.85 8.98
C SER A 126 -0.84 -1.86 9.64
N VAL A 127 -2.14 -1.91 9.29
CA VAL A 127 -3.15 -0.99 9.83
C VAL A 127 -3.34 -1.23 11.32
N SER A 128 -3.57 -2.47 11.75
CA SER A 128 -3.69 -2.87 13.15
C SER A 128 -2.45 -2.53 13.98
N ASN A 129 -1.26 -2.67 13.40
CA ASN A 129 0.01 -2.26 14.02
C ASN A 129 0.03 -0.74 14.28
N GLY A 130 -0.30 0.07 13.28
CA GLY A 130 -0.39 1.52 13.44
C GLY A 130 -1.42 1.94 14.50
N ILE A 131 -2.61 1.32 14.48
CA ILE A 131 -3.68 1.58 15.45
C ILE A 131 -3.22 1.26 16.87
N LEU A 132 -2.61 0.09 17.06
CA LEU A 132 -2.14 -0.32 18.38
C LEU A 132 -1.01 0.59 18.86
N TYR A 133 -0.08 0.97 17.97
CA TYR A 133 1.00 1.87 18.32
C TYR A 133 0.49 3.23 18.80
N THR A 134 -0.47 3.84 18.09
CA THR A 134 -1.03 5.14 18.48
C THR A 134 -1.73 5.08 19.82
N GLN A 135 -2.49 4.00 20.08
CA GLN A 135 -3.16 3.77 21.36
C GLN A 135 -2.20 3.58 22.52
N LEU A 136 -1.11 2.84 22.32
CA LEU A 136 -0.11 2.63 23.36
C LEU A 136 0.70 3.90 23.66
N VAL A 137 0.92 4.76 22.66
CA VAL A 137 1.48 6.10 22.87
C VAL A 137 0.53 6.93 23.74
N ASP A 138 -0.77 6.96 23.44
CA ASP A 138 -1.75 7.70 24.24
C ASP A 138 -1.80 7.21 25.70
N MET A 139 -1.87 5.89 25.90
CA MET A 139 -1.87 5.30 27.25
C MET A 139 -0.61 5.66 28.03
N LYS A 140 0.55 5.63 27.39
CA LYS A 140 1.82 5.98 28.01
C LYS A 140 1.82 7.44 28.47
N ASP A 141 1.35 8.34 27.60
CA ASP A 141 1.26 9.77 27.89
C ASP A 141 0.25 10.08 29.00
N GLU A 142 -0.78 9.25 29.14
CA GLU A 142 -1.76 9.30 30.23
C GLU A 142 -1.25 8.72 31.55
N GLY A 143 -0.03 8.17 31.56
CA GLY A 143 0.68 7.72 32.76
C GLY A 143 0.65 6.20 32.99
N ALA A 144 0.23 5.41 32.00
CA ALA A 144 0.36 3.95 32.08
C ALA A 144 1.84 3.54 32.14
N ASP A 145 2.14 2.51 32.93
CA ASP A 145 3.48 1.94 33.07
C ASP A 145 3.84 1.12 31.81
N LEU A 146 4.24 1.85 30.76
CA LEU A 146 4.59 1.32 29.46
C LEU A 146 6.04 1.69 29.08
N PRO A 147 6.72 0.85 28.28
CA PRO A 147 8.05 1.17 27.75
C PRO A 147 8.11 2.47 26.94
N ASP A 148 9.31 2.95 26.59
CA ASP A 148 9.44 4.09 25.69
C ASP A 148 8.86 3.81 24.29
N TYR A 149 8.58 4.86 23.51
CA TYR A 149 7.93 4.75 22.21
C TYR A 149 8.68 3.85 21.22
N MET A 150 10.02 3.82 21.29
CA MET A 150 10.80 2.95 20.40
C MET A 150 10.58 1.49 20.77
N GLN A 151 10.64 1.18 22.06
CA GLN A 151 10.38 -0.15 22.57
C GLN A 151 8.93 -0.60 22.30
N LEU A 152 7.95 0.32 22.36
CA LEU A 152 6.55 0.02 21.96
C LEU A 152 6.49 -0.53 20.53
N ALA A 153 7.09 0.17 19.57
CA ALA A 153 7.08 -0.27 18.17
C ALA A 153 7.77 -1.62 17.98
N ASP A 154 8.88 -1.85 18.68
CA ASP A 154 9.64 -3.10 18.59
C ASP A 154 8.92 -4.27 19.27
N ASP A 155 8.21 -4.05 20.37
CA ASP A 155 7.41 -5.08 21.05
C ASP A 155 6.15 -5.44 20.28
N ILE A 156 5.47 -4.48 19.65
CA ILE A 156 4.34 -4.76 18.75
C ILE A 156 4.81 -5.62 17.58
N LYS A 157 5.93 -5.23 16.95
CA LYS A 157 6.51 -6.00 15.84
C LYS A 157 6.86 -7.41 16.28
N PHE A 158 7.48 -7.58 17.44
CA PHE A 158 7.77 -8.90 18.00
C PHE A 158 6.49 -9.73 18.21
N ALA A 159 5.43 -9.15 18.77
CA ALA A 159 4.18 -9.85 18.99
C ALA A 159 3.49 -10.26 17.69
N ILE A 160 3.54 -9.43 16.65
CA ILE A 160 3.08 -9.75 15.29
C ILE A 160 3.90 -10.91 14.70
N ASP A 161 5.23 -10.85 14.78
CA ASP A 161 6.12 -11.89 14.27
C ASP A 161 5.86 -13.24 14.96
N VAL A 162 5.62 -13.23 16.28
CA VAL A 162 5.23 -14.43 17.04
C VAL A 162 3.86 -14.94 16.57
N ALA A 163 2.86 -14.08 16.40
CA ALA A 163 1.52 -14.47 15.94
C ALA A 163 1.52 -15.14 14.56
N HIS A 164 2.39 -14.66 13.66
CA HIS A 164 2.58 -15.29 12.36
C HIS A 164 3.33 -16.62 12.45
N SER A 165 4.24 -16.79 13.41
CA SER A 165 5.15 -17.94 13.47
C SER A 165 4.62 -19.11 14.30
N ASP A 166 3.83 -18.84 15.36
CA ASP A 166 3.32 -19.87 16.26
C ASP A 166 1.97 -20.47 15.82
N GLY A 167 1.45 -20.01 14.69
CA GLY A 167 0.21 -20.49 14.09
C GLY A 167 -1.06 -19.95 14.75
N SER A 168 -0.98 -19.07 15.75
CA SER A 168 -2.17 -18.48 16.39
C SER A 168 -3.03 -17.67 15.41
N LEU A 169 -2.38 -16.87 14.56
CA LEU A 169 -3.06 -16.07 13.54
C LEU A 169 -3.65 -16.96 12.43
N LYS A 170 -2.82 -17.83 11.84
CA LYS A 170 -3.25 -18.68 10.71
C LYS A 170 -4.21 -19.77 11.13
N GLY A 171 -4.03 -20.39 12.29
CA GLY A 171 -4.93 -21.41 12.82
C GLY A 171 -6.34 -20.87 13.04
N HIS A 172 -6.47 -19.73 13.72
CA HIS A 172 -7.79 -19.11 13.93
C HIS A 172 -8.44 -18.66 12.61
N ALA A 173 -7.64 -18.10 11.69
CA ALA A 173 -8.12 -17.70 10.38
C ALA A 173 -8.60 -18.90 9.55
N LEU A 174 -7.92 -20.06 9.66
CA LEU A 174 -8.30 -21.30 8.99
C LEU A 174 -9.66 -21.82 9.47
N ASP A 175 -9.91 -21.73 10.77
CA ASP A 175 -11.19 -22.17 11.35
C ASP A 175 -12.36 -21.23 11.02
N ASN A 176 -12.08 -20.06 10.43
CA ASN A 176 -13.04 -18.98 10.18
C ASN A 176 -12.84 -18.32 8.80
N LEU A 177 -12.49 -19.10 7.76
CA LEU A 177 -12.18 -18.57 6.43
C LEU A 177 -13.31 -17.71 5.86
N ASP A 178 -14.58 -18.07 6.10
CA ASP A 178 -15.75 -17.31 5.66
C ASP A 178 -15.81 -15.91 6.25
N LYS A 179 -15.25 -15.68 7.44
CA LYS A 179 -15.21 -14.37 8.11
C LYS A 179 -14.08 -13.48 7.64
N PHE A 180 -13.01 -14.08 7.09
CA PHE A 180 -11.78 -13.36 6.78
C PHE A 180 -11.44 -13.31 5.29
N ILE A 181 -11.94 -14.24 4.49
CA ILE A 181 -11.58 -14.38 3.08
C ILE A 181 -12.76 -13.98 2.20
N VAL A 182 -12.47 -13.23 1.15
CA VAL A 182 -13.42 -12.92 0.08
C VAL A 182 -13.26 -13.97 -1.01
N GLN A 183 -14.33 -14.73 -1.28
CA GLN A 183 -14.36 -15.62 -2.43
C GLN A 183 -14.65 -14.80 -3.70
N ASP A 184 -13.72 -14.80 -4.64
CA ASP A 184 -13.85 -14.14 -5.93
C ASP A 184 -13.69 -15.18 -7.06
N PRO A 185 -14.81 -15.73 -7.58
CA PRO A 185 -14.78 -16.75 -8.63
C PRO A 185 -14.04 -16.30 -9.90
N GLU A 186 -13.98 -14.99 -10.15
CA GLU A 186 -13.34 -14.46 -11.34
C GLU A 186 -11.80 -14.62 -11.31
N VAL A 187 -11.19 -14.87 -10.14
CA VAL A 187 -9.75 -15.15 -10.04
C VAL A 187 -9.40 -16.45 -10.74
N ALA A 188 -10.17 -17.52 -10.53
CA ALA A 188 -9.98 -18.81 -11.20
C ALA A 188 -10.03 -18.64 -12.74
N LYS A 189 -11.07 -17.97 -13.23
CA LYS A 189 -11.26 -17.62 -14.64
C LYS A 189 -10.11 -16.80 -15.23
N LEU A 190 -9.52 -15.90 -14.45
CA LEU A 190 -8.34 -15.11 -14.87
C LEU A 190 -7.12 -16.01 -15.05
N LEU A 191 -6.84 -16.88 -14.09
CA LEU A 191 -5.70 -17.80 -14.13
C LEU A 191 -5.82 -18.75 -15.32
N GLU A 192 -6.99 -19.38 -15.52
CA GLU A 192 -7.24 -20.23 -16.68
C GLU A 192 -7.12 -19.47 -17.99
N ARG A 193 -7.61 -18.22 -18.07
CA ARG A 193 -7.41 -17.37 -19.25
C ARG A 193 -5.93 -17.18 -19.55
N PHE A 194 -5.08 -16.96 -18.56
CA PHE A 194 -3.65 -16.84 -18.80
C PHE A 194 -3.04 -18.16 -19.31
N LYS A 195 -3.47 -19.31 -18.79
CA LYS A 195 -3.05 -20.63 -19.29
C LYS A 195 -3.49 -20.87 -20.74
N ARG A 196 -4.74 -20.55 -21.09
CA ARG A 196 -5.26 -20.61 -22.48
C ARG A 196 -4.42 -19.77 -23.45
N PHE A 197 -3.83 -18.67 -22.98
CA PHE A 197 -2.96 -17.80 -23.77
C PHE A 197 -1.48 -18.21 -23.73
N GLY A 198 -1.16 -19.37 -23.16
CA GLY A 198 0.18 -19.93 -23.12
C GLY A 198 1.13 -19.23 -22.15
N LYS A 199 0.61 -18.54 -21.13
CA LYS A 199 1.44 -17.95 -20.07
C LYS A 199 1.80 -19.03 -19.05
N LYS A 200 3.06 -19.05 -18.62
CA LYS A 200 3.47 -19.81 -17.43
C LYS A 200 3.02 -19.07 -16.18
N LEU A 201 2.48 -19.78 -15.19
CA LEU A 201 2.04 -19.19 -13.94
C LEU A 201 2.95 -19.61 -12.79
N ILE A 202 3.30 -18.66 -11.94
CA ILE A 202 4.17 -18.89 -10.79
C ILE A 202 3.46 -18.36 -9.55
N LEU A 203 3.39 -19.16 -8.49
CA LEU A 203 2.97 -18.70 -7.17
C LEU A 203 4.24 -18.47 -6.34
N ALA A 204 4.38 -17.32 -5.68
CA ALA A 204 5.48 -17.07 -4.76
C ALA A 204 4.97 -16.31 -3.52
N THR A 205 4.80 -17.05 -2.43
CA THR A 205 4.21 -16.59 -1.17
C THR A 205 5.14 -16.81 0.02
N ASN A 206 5.05 -15.93 1.01
CA ASN A 206 5.72 -16.08 2.31
C ASN A 206 5.00 -17.10 3.22
N SER A 207 3.85 -17.61 2.83
CA SER A 207 3.10 -18.58 3.62
C SER A 207 3.61 -20.02 3.47
N GLU A 208 3.41 -20.83 4.51
CA GLU A 208 3.71 -22.26 4.53
C GLU A 208 2.80 -23.05 3.59
N TRP A 209 3.30 -24.22 3.16
CA TRP A 209 2.56 -25.12 2.27
C TRP A 209 1.16 -25.47 2.77
N TRP A 210 1.02 -25.83 4.05
CA TRP A 210 -0.26 -26.26 4.61
C TRP A 210 -1.32 -25.14 4.55
N TRP A 211 -0.90 -23.89 4.81
CA TRP A 211 -1.77 -22.72 4.73
C TRP A 211 -2.13 -22.41 3.29
N THR A 212 -1.13 -22.35 2.41
CA THR A 212 -1.30 -22.12 0.98
C THR A 212 -2.24 -23.14 0.35
N LYS A 213 -2.04 -24.43 0.62
CA LYS A 213 -2.90 -25.50 0.13
C LYS A 213 -4.34 -25.26 0.54
N LYS A 214 -4.61 -25.05 1.83
CA LYS A 214 -5.97 -24.87 2.34
C LYS A 214 -6.65 -23.61 1.81
N LEU A 215 -5.91 -22.51 1.74
CA LEU A 215 -6.46 -21.25 1.29
C LEU A 215 -6.83 -21.32 -0.19
N MET A 216 -5.96 -21.89 -1.04
CA MET A 216 -6.20 -22.05 -2.46
C MET A 216 -7.31 -23.08 -2.77
N GLU A 217 -7.39 -24.17 -1.99
CA GLU A 217 -8.52 -25.14 -2.00
C GLU A 217 -9.86 -24.46 -1.67
N TYR A 218 -9.86 -23.40 -0.87
CA TYR A 218 -11.07 -22.66 -0.49
C TYR A 218 -11.43 -21.52 -1.45
N SER A 219 -10.43 -20.80 -1.97
CA SER A 219 -10.64 -19.56 -2.71
C SER A 219 -10.59 -19.68 -4.22
N ILE A 220 -9.90 -20.70 -4.77
CA ILE A 220 -9.67 -20.86 -6.21
C ILE A 220 -10.28 -22.16 -6.73
N GLU A 221 -9.94 -23.29 -6.11
CA GLU A 221 -10.32 -24.63 -6.60
C GLU A 221 -11.83 -24.81 -6.84
N PRO A 222 -12.76 -24.31 -5.98
CA PRO A 222 -14.20 -24.48 -6.18
C PRO A 222 -14.75 -23.77 -7.42
N PHE A 223 -13.97 -22.89 -8.03
CA PHE A 223 -14.36 -22.04 -9.15
C PHE A 223 -13.61 -22.37 -10.45
N LEU A 224 -12.83 -23.47 -10.46
CA LEU A 224 -12.18 -23.96 -11.67
C LEU A 224 -13.19 -24.63 -12.60
N GLU A 225 -13.02 -24.41 -13.91
CA GLU A 225 -13.86 -25.02 -14.95
C GLU A 225 -13.05 -25.97 -15.84
N GLU A 226 -11.75 -25.69 -16.03
CA GLU A 226 -10.87 -26.39 -16.97
C GLU A 226 -9.82 -27.28 -16.29
N HIS A 227 -9.68 -27.18 -14.96
CA HIS A 227 -8.67 -27.90 -14.18
C HIS A 227 -9.30 -28.51 -12.92
N GLU A 228 -8.78 -29.66 -12.48
CA GLU A 228 -9.29 -30.33 -11.28
C GLU A 228 -8.71 -29.72 -10.00
N SER A 229 -7.44 -29.33 -10.00
CA SER A 229 -6.81 -28.66 -8.87
C SER A 229 -6.22 -27.31 -9.23
N TRP A 230 -6.18 -26.40 -8.25
CA TRP A 230 -5.46 -25.14 -8.38
C TRP A 230 -3.96 -25.37 -8.67
N MET A 231 -3.41 -26.50 -8.21
CA MET A 231 -2.01 -26.88 -8.44
C MET A 231 -1.69 -27.07 -9.93
N ASP A 232 -2.68 -27.44 -10.75
CA ASP A 232 -2.51 -27.63 -12.20
C ASP A 232 -2.35 -26.30 -12.96
N LEU A 233 -2.87 -25.22 -12.38
CA LEU A 233 -2.73 -23.88 -12.95
C LEU A 233 -1.28 -23.40 -12.89
N PHE A 234 -0.59 -23.62 -11.77
CA PHE A 234 0.73 -23.07 -11.53
C PHE A 234 1.82 -24.00 -12.00
N ASP A 235 2.66 -23.51 -12.92
CA ASP A 235 3.84 -24.25 -13.37
C ASP A 235 4.80 -24.43 -12.19
N ILE A 236 5.07 -23.39 -11.40
CA ILE A 236 5.92 -23.49 -10.20
C ILE A 236 5.22 -22.77 -9.04
N SER A 237 5.06 -23.45 -7.91
CA SER A 237 4.57 -22.85 -6.66
C SER A 237 5.67 -22.81 -5.61
N ILE A 238 5.91 -21.65 -5.01
CA ILE A 238 7.00 -21.43 -4.05
C ILE A 238 6.39 -20.89 -2.75
N CYS A 239 6.34 -21.75 -1.74
CA CYS A 239 5.90 -21.45 -0.38
C CYS A 239 7.09 -20.97 0.46
N LEU A 240 6.83 -20.26 1.57
CA LEU A 240 7.87 -19.73 2.47
C LEU A 240 9.08 -19.17 1.69
N CYS A 241 8.83 -18.41 0.62
CA CYS A 241 9.93 -17.92 -0.23
C CYS A 241 10.75 -16.82 0.48
N CYS A 242 10.20 -16.25 1.56
CA CYS A 242 10.84 -15.26 2.44
C CYS A 242 11.16 -13.95 1.72
N LYS A 243 10.25 -13.43 0.90
CA LYS A 243 10.32 -12.07 0.34
C LYS A 243 10.52 -11.03 1.45
N PRO A 244 11.42 -10.03 1.28
CA PRO A 244 12.19 -9.72 0.07
C PRO A 244 13.49 -10.54 -0.10
N ARG A 245 13.86 -11.43 0.83
CA ARG A 245 15.08 -12.24 0.75
C ARG A 245 15.11 -13.15 -0.47
N PHE A 246 13.95 -13.64 -0.91
CA PHE A 246 13.81 -14.36 -2.18
C PHE A 246 14.46 -13.62 -3.38
N PHE A 247 14.41 -12.29 -3.36
CA PHE A 247 14.95 -11.44 -4.42
C PHE A 247 16.38 -10.95 -4.12
N THR A 248 16.77 -10.81 -2.86
CA THR A 248 18.10 -10.25 -2.52
C THR A 248 19.16 -11.31 -2.25
N THR A 249 18.77 -12.51 -1.82
CA THR A 249 19.67 -13.49 -1.21
C THR A 249 19.62 -14.81 -1.97
N LYS A 250 20.79 -15.34 -2.34
CA LYS A 250 20.90 -16.70 -2.90
C LYS A 250 20.57 -17.71 -1.81
N ASN A 251 19.54 -18.52 -2.02
CA ASN A 251 19.14 -19.60 -1.14
C ASN A 251 18.73 -20.83 -1.96
N MET A 252 18.80 -22.01 -1.35
CA MET A 252 18.42 -23.27 -2.00
C MET A 252 16.90 -23.45 -2.01
N PHE A 253 16.40 -24.14 -3.03
CA PHE A 253 15.02 -24.61 -3.08
C PHE A 253 14.91 -25.98 -2.40
N LEU A 254 13.83 -26.18 -1.68
CA LEU A 254 13.38 -27.50 -1.24
C LEU A 254 12.16 -27.89 -2.07
N LYS A 255 12.11 -29.11 -2.61
CA LYS A 255 10.92 -29.64 -3.29
C LYS A 255 9.96 -30.18 -2.23
N ILE A 256 8.69 -29.83 -2.33
CA ILE A 256 7.62 -30.30 -1.44
C ILE A 256 6.84 -31.40 -2.16
N ASP A 257 6.60 -32.50 -1.43
CA ASP A 257 5.60 -33.50 -1.80
C ASP A 257 4.19 -32.97 -1.44
N PRO A 258 3.26 -32.84 -2.40
CA PRO A 258 1.94 -32.23 -2.16
C PRO A 258 1.02 -33.06 -1.26
N GLU A 259 1.23 -34.38 -1.18
CA GLU A 259 0.41 -35.29 -0.39
C GLU A 259 0.88 -35.31 1.06
N THR A 260 2.19 -35.47 1.27
CA THR A 260 2.78 -35.64 2.60
C THR A 260 3.25 -34.33 3.24
N GLY A 261 3.52 -33.30 2.43
CA GLY A 261 4.15 -32.05 2.87
C GLY A 261 5.64 -32.18 3.21
N LEU A 262 6.23 -33.37 3.04
CA LEU A 262 7.65 -33.60 3.29
C LEU A 262 8.52 -32.91 2.22
N MET A 263 9.73 -32.56 2.61
CA MET A 263 10.66 -31.80 1.77
C MET A 263 11.91 -32.60 1.45
N SER A 264 12.39 -32.45 0.22
CA SER A 264 13.72 -32.89 -0.22
C SER A 264 14.49 -31.73 -0.83
N ASN A 265 15.82 -31.82 -0.90
CA ASN A 265 16.60 -30.84 -1.66
C ASN A 265 16.15 -30.83 -3.14
N ALA A 266 15.97 -29.65 -3.71
CA ALA A 266 15.68 -29.52 -5.14
C ALA A 266 17.01 -29.49 -5.92
N GLU A 267 17.38 -30.66 -6.46
CA GLU A 267 18.59 -30.81 -7.27
C GLU A 267 18.33 -30.53 -8.75
N GLY A 268 19.32 -29.94 -9.43
CA GLY A 268 19.23 -29.65 -10.86
C GLY A 268 18.26 -28.50 -11.19
N LYS A 269 17.64 -28.60 -12.36
CA LYS A 269 16.73 -27.58 -12.91
C LYS A 269 15.36 -27.67 -12.23
N LEU A 270 14.78 -26.53 -11.84
CA LEU A 270 13.39 -26.49 -11.39
C LEU A 270 12.44 -27.00 -12.49
N THR A 271 11.53 -27.88 -12.11
CA THR A 271 10.47 -28.44 -12.97
C THR A 271 9.12 -28.01 -12.43
N ASN A 272 8.04 -28.45 -13.08
CA ASN A 272 6.72 -28.20 -12.53
C ASN A 272 6.58 -28.86 -11.14
N GLY A 273 5.98 -28.13 -10.20
CA GLY A 273 5.78 -28.60 -8.84
C GLY A 273 5.81 -27.51 -7.77
N ILE A 274 5.82 -27.98 -6.52
CA ILE A 274 5.77 -27.13 -5.32
C ILE A 274 7.12 -27.15 -4.64
N TYR A 275 7.56 -25.98 -4.20
CA TYR A 275 8.86 -25.74 -3.61
C TYR A 275 8.76 -24.82 -2.39
N GLN A 276 9.80 -24.83 -1.57
CA GLN A 276 9.97 -23.92 -0.45
C GLN A 276 11.28 -23.14 -0.54
N GLY A 277 11.25 -21.87 -0.15
CA GLY A 277 12.42 -21.00 -0.08
C GLY A 277 12.94 -20.58 -1.46
N GLY A 278 14.23 -20.80 -1.70
CA GLY A 278 14.86 -20.54 -2.99
C GLY A 278 15.23 -19.08 -3.26
N TRP A 279 15.54 -18.81 -4.54
CA TRP A 279 16.04 -17.53 -5.02
C TRP A 279 15.53 -17.23 -6.44
N ALA A 280 15.07 -16.00 -6.66
CA ALA A 280 14.49 -15.57 -7.92
C ALA A 280 15.43 -15.72 -9.13
N GLY A 281 16.75 -15.56 -8.93
CA GLY A 281 17.71 -15.71 -10.01
C GLY A 281 17.76 -17.13 -10.57
N LYS A 282 17.81 -18.15 -9.70
CA LYS A 282 17.75 -19.56 -10.13
C LYS A 282 16.42 -19.88 -10.83
N LEU A 283 15.32 -19.33 -10.32
CA LEU A 283 14.02 -19.48 -10.97
C LEU A 283 14.03 -18.89 -12.38
N GLN A 284 14.54 -17.67 -12.56
CA GLN A 284 14.65 -17.02 -13.87
C GLN A 284 15.54 -17.84 -14.83
N ASP A 285 16.73 -18.24 -14.36
CA ASP A 285 17.69 -19.02 -15.14
C ASP A 285 17.08 -20.36 -15.61
N ASP A 286 16.42 -21.07 -14.69
CA ASP A 286 15.78 -22.36 -14.99
C ASP A 286 14.55 -22.18 -15.91
N LEU A 287 13.81 -21.08 -15.80
CA LEU A 287 12.74 -20.78 -16.76
C LEU A 287 13.29 -20.49 -18.16
N GLY A 288 14.56 -20.09 -18.27
CA GLY A 288 15.21 -19.70 -19.53
C GLY A 288 14.59 -18.43 -20.10
N LEU A 289 14.21 -17.49 -19.23
CA LEU A 289 13.52 -16.25 -19.59
C LEU A 289 14.36 -15.04 -19.20
N ASP A 290 14.30 -13.99 -20.01
CA ASP A 290 14.81 -12.69 -19.61
C ASP A 290 13.85 -12.06 -18.59
N GLY A 291 14.38 -11.25 -17.67
CA GLY A 291 13.57 -10.60 -16.64
C GLY A 291 12.39 -9.79 -17.21
N GLU A 292 12.57 -9.11 -18.35
CA GLU A 292 11.50 -8.34 -18.98
C GLU A 292 10.31 -9.17 -19.50
N GLU A 293 10.50 -10.50 -19.60
CA GLU A 293 9.49 -11.47 -20.01
C GLU A 293 8.73 -12.06 -18.80
N ILE A 294 9.10 -11.67 -17.57
CA ILE A 294 8.46 -12.11 -16.33
C ILE A 294 7.73 -10.91 -15.71
N LEU A 295 6.44 -11.07 -15.43
CA LEU A 295 5.63 -10.10 -14.70
C LEU A 295 5.31 -10.65 -13.31
N TYR A 296 5.66 -9.94 -12.24
CA TYR A 296 5.23 -10.25 -10.88
C TYR A 296 4.11 -9.32 -10.43
N LEU A 297 3.05 -9.88 -9.85
CA LEU A 297 1.96 -9.17 -9.20
C LEU A 297 2.04 -9.43 -7.69
N GLY A 298 2.03 -8.37 -6.90
CA GLY A 298 1.96 -8.43 -5.45
C GLY A 298 1.16 -7.25 -4.91
N ASP A 299 0.97 -7.20 -3.59
CA ASP A 299 0.34 -6.10 -2.86
C ASP A 299 1.37 -5.25 -2.10
N HIS A 300 2.60 -5.74 -1.92
CA HIS A 300 3.60 -5.06 -1.08
C HIS A 300 4.81 -4.50 -1.84
N ILE A 301 4.94 -3.17 -1.86
CA ILE A 301 5.98 -2.46 -2.62
C ILE A 301 7.41 -2.91 -2.25
N PHE A 302 7.76 -3.00 -0.96
CA PHE A 302 9.13 -3.28 -0.53
C PHE A 302 9.48 -4.78 -0.53
N GLY A 303 8.57 -5.61 -0.04
CA GLY A 303 8.71 -7.07 -0.06
C GLY A 303 8.78 -7.63 -1.48
N ASP A 304 8.00 -7.04 -2.40
CA ASP A 304 7.81 -7.63 -3.72
C ASP A 304 8.53 -6.87 -4.83
N VAL A 305 8.47 -5.53 -4.84
CA VAL A 305 8.67 -4.77 -6.09
C VAL A 305 10.02 -4.06 -6.17
N LEU A 306 10.49 -3.45 -5.08
CA LEU A 306 11.68 -2.58 -5.09
C LEU A 306 12.95 -3.33 -5.52
N THR A 307 13.16 -4.53 -4.97
CA THR A 307 14.32 -5.36 -5.26
C THR A 307 14.27 -5.94 -6.67
N LEU A 308 13.08 -6.38 -7.12
CA LEU A 308 12.89 -7.01 -8.42
C LEU A 308 13.41 -6.17 -9.58
N LYS A 309 13.07 -4.87 -9.55
CA LYS A 309 13.44 -3.94 -10.62
C LYS A 309 14.95 -3.65 -10.66
N LYS A 310 15.61 -3.59 -9.51
CA LYS A 310 17.05 -3.30 -9.43
C LYS A 310 17.93 -4.51 -9.76
N THR A 311 17.49 -5.72 -9.40
CA THR A 311 18.33 -6.91 -9.44
C THR A 311 18.04 -7.84 -10.61
N PHE A 312 16.76 -8.04 -10.98
CA PHE A 312 16.38 -9.03 -12.00
C PHE A 312 15.74 -8.43 -13.25
N ASN A 313 15.45 -7.13 -13.24
CA ASN A 313 14.73 -6.46 -14.32
C ASN A 313 13.35 -7.09 -14.63
N TRP A 314 12.73 -7.71 -13.61
CA TRP A 314 11.35 -8.21 -13.74
C TRP A 314 10.38 -7.06 -13.93
N ARG A 315 9.34 -7.31 -14.71
CA ARG A 315 8.17 -6.43 -14.78
C ARG A 315 7.35 -6.63 -13.52
N THR A 316 6.74 -5.56 -13.05
CA THR A 316 6.01 -5.59 -11.78
C THR A 316 4.69 -4.86 -11.90
N ALA A 317 3.68 -5.39 -11.24
CA ALA A 317 2.40 -4.75 -11.06
C ALA A 317 1.96 -4.86 -9.60
N LEU A 318 1.11 -3.94 -9.18
CA LEU A 318 0.69 -3.82 -7.79
C LEU A 318 -0.83 -3.91 -7.66
N VAL A 319 -1.29 -4.68 -6.70
CA VAL A 319 -2.69 -4.76 -6.29
C VAL A 319 -2.88 -3.89 -5.07
N LEU A 320 -3.80 -2.93 -5.15
CA LEU A 320 -4.04 -1.91 -4.13
C LEU A 320 -5.54 -1.90 -3.79
N ASP A 321 -5.98 -2.86 -2.99
CA ASP A 321 -7.39 -3.00 -2.60
C ASP A 321 -7.99 -1.70 -1.97
N PRO A 322 -7.29 -0.96 -1.08
CA PRO A 322 -7.85 0.26 -0.48
C PRO A 322 -8.10 1.39 -1.48
N LEU A 323 -7.47 1.34 -2.66
CA LEU A 323 -7.66 2.35 -3.71
C LEU A 323 -9.11 2.39 -4.20
N GLU A 324 -9.88 1.30 -4.06
CA GLU A 324 -11.31 1.27 -4.41
C GLU A 324 -12.11 2.35 -3.66
N HIS A 325 -11.82 2.55 -2.37
CA HIS A 325 -12.45 3.59 -1.56
C HIS A 325 -12.08 4.99 -2.05
N GLU A 326 -10.80 5.22 -2.34
CA GLU A 326 -10.33 6.52 -2.84
C GLU A 326 -10.93 6.85 -4.22
N ILE A 327 -10.99 5.89 -5.14
CA ILE A 327 -11.64 6.07 -6.46
C ILE A 327 -13.13 6.44 -6.29
N SER A 328 -13.82 5.75 -5.38
CA SER A 328 -15.23 6.05 -5.08
C SER A 328 -15.39 7.46 -4.52
N ALA A 329 -14.52 7.85 -3.58
CA ALA A 329 -14.50 9.18 -2.98
C ALA A 329 -14.27 10.28 -4.03
N ILE A 330 -13.23 10.14 -4.87
CA ILE A 330 -12.93 11.08 -5.98
C ILE A 330 -14.11 11.22 -6.93
N THR A 331 -14.78 10.11 -7.26
CA THR A 331 -15.94 10.13 -8.15
C THR A 331 -17.10 10.92 -7.53
N LYS A 332 -17.35 10.74 -6.23
CA LYS A 332 -18.43 11.43 -5.50
C LYS A 332 -18.12 12.91 -5.25
N SER A 333 -16.85 13.25 -5.00
CA SER A 333 -16.41 14.63 -4.71
C SER A 333 -16.09 15.45 -5.96
N LYS A 334 -16.18 14.86 -7.16
CA LYS A 334 -15.81 15.50 -8.43
C LYS A 334 -16.41 16.89 -8.64
N ALA A 335 -17.71 17.07 -8.37
CA ALA A 335 -18.38 18.36 -8.55
C ALA A 335 -17.83 19.44 -7.60
N ILE A 336 -17.46 19.06 -6.37
CA ILE A 336 -16.84 19.97 -5.40
C ILE A 336 -15.43 20.33 -5.85
N GLN A 337 -14.66 19.35 -6.34
CA GLN A 337 -13.32 19.62 -6.90
C GLN A 337 -13.38 20.60 -8.07
N GLU A 338 -14.34 20.45 -8.97
CA GLU A 338 -14.53 21.37 -10.11
C GLU A 338 -14.83 22.81 -9.65
N GLU A 339 -15.55 23.02 -8.54
CA GLU A 339 -15.77 24.34 -7.95
C GLU A 339 -14.51 24.89 -7.28
N ILE A 340 -13.75 24.05 -6.55
CA ILE A 340 -12.45 24.42 -5.98
C ILE A 340 -11.50 24.89 -7.09
N ASP A 341 -11.42 24.15 -8.19
CA ASP A 341 -10.52 24.47 -9.31
C ASP A 341 -10.89 25.82 -9.97
N LYS A 342 -12.20 26.09 -10.14
CA LYS A 342 -12.69 27.40 -10.65
C LYS A 342 -12.32 28.54 -9.71
N LEU A 343 -12.51 28.37 -8.40
CA LEU A 343 -12.17 29.38 -7.41
C LEU A 343 -10.67 29.61 -7.31
N MET A 344 -9.86 28.54 -7.40
CA MET A 344 -8.40 28.64 -7.43
C MET A 344 -7.91 29.40 -8.67
N ALA A 345 -8.49 29.14 -9.85
CA ALA A 345 -8.17 29.91 -11.07
C ALA A 345 -8.55 31.40 -10.92
N LYS A 346 -9.71 31.69 -10.29
CA LYS A 346 -10.12 33.06 -9.97
C LYS A 346 -9.14 33.73 -8.98
N LYS A 347 -8.75 33.02 -7.92
CA LYS A 347 -7.75 33.48 -6.94
C LYS A 347 -6.43 33.84 -7.61
N GLN A 348 -5.90 32.95 -8.44
CA GLN A 348 -4.65 33.18 -9.18
C GLN A 348 -4.73 34.43 -10.07
N SER A 349 -5.87 34.67 -10.73
CA SER A 349 -6.08 35.89 -11.51
C SER A 349 -6.06 37.16 -10.64
N HIS A 350 -6.66 37.12 -9.45
CA HIS A 350 -6.62 38.23 -8.50
C HIS A 350 -5.21 38.46 -7.93
N GLU A 351 -4.48 37.40 -7.56
CA GLU A 351 -3.09 37.48 -7.08
C GLU A 351 -2.16 38.03 -8.16
N TYR A 352 -2.37 37.64 -9.42
CA TYR A 352 -1.64 38.21 -10.55
C TYR A 352 -1.88 39.72 -10.70
N ASN A 353 -3.15 40.16 -10.61
CA ASN A 353 -3.48 41.58 -10.64
C ASN A 353 -2.91 42.34 -9.42
N LEU A 354 -2.92 41.72 -8.24
CA LEU A 354 -2.33 42.28 -7.03
C LEU A 354 -0.84 42.56 -7.22
N ASN A 355 -0.11 41.60 -7.79
CA ASN A 355 1.32 41.75 -8.11
C ASN A 355 1.57 42.98 -9.00
N HIS A 356 0.78 43.18 -10.06
CA HIS A 356 0.89 44.37 -10.93
C HIS A 356 0.62 45.68 -10.20
N ILE A 357 -0.35 45.71 -9.29
CA ILE A 357 -0.65 46.91 -8.49
C ILE A 357 0.48 47.20 -7.50
N GLU A 358 1.06 46.17 -6.87
CA GLU A 358 2.19 46.32 -5.96
C GLU A 358 3.45 46.78 -6.68
N LEU A 359 3.73 46.31 -7.89
CA LEU A 359 4.81 46.83 -8.72
C LEU A 359 4.60 48.31 -9.04
N ARG A 360 3.40 48.70 -9.50
CA ARG A 360 3.06 50.11 -9.79
C ARG A 360 3.23 51.03 -8.59
N LYS A 361 2.94 50.55 -7.38
CA LYS A 361 3.17 51.33 -6.16
C LYS A 361 4.62 51.81 -6.01
N HIS A 362 5.58 51.00 -6.48
CA HIS A 362 7.01 51.28 -6.37
C HIS A 362 7.62 51.88 -7.64
N GLU A 363 7.12 51.53 -8.82
CA GLU A 363 7.66 51.97 -10.11
C GLU A 363 6.93 53.18 -10.72
N GLU A 364 5.63 53.35 -10.41
CA GLU A 364 4.76 54.42 -10.94
C GLU A 364 3.83 54.99 -9.84
N PRO A 365 4.37 55.59 -8.77
CA PRO A 365 3.58 56.01 -7.60
C PRO A 365 2.49 57.03 -7.93
N GLU A 366 2.66 57.83 -8.99
CA GLU A 366 1.68 58.80 -9.48
C GLU A 366 0.36 58.14 -9.92
N ASN A 367 0.45 56.90 -10.42
CA ASN A 367 -0.67 56.12 -10.97
C ASN A 367 -1.24 55.12 -9.94
N PHE A 368 -0.68 55.07 -8.72
CA PHE A 368 -1.10 54.13 -7.69
C PHE A 368 -2.33 54.63 -6.91
N LYS A 369 -3.35 53.77 -6.81
CA LYS A 369 -4.53 54.00 -5.97
C LYS A 369 -4.66 52.90 -4.92
N LYS A 370 -4.58 53.30 -3.65
CA LYS A 370 -4.74 52.37 -2.50
C LYS A 370 -6.10 51.67 -2.49
N GLU A 371 -7.13 52.31 -3.04
CA GLU A 371 -8.48 51.75 -3.14
C GLU A 371 -8.54 50.50 -4.03
N ASP A 372 -7.76 50.47 -5.12
CA ASP A 372 -7.74 49.33 -6.04
C ASP A 372 -7.06 48.11 -5.39
N LEU A 373 -6.03 48.36 -4.58
CA LEU A 373 -5.38 47.34 -3.75
C LEU A 373 -6.36 46.76 -2.72
N ASN A 374 -7.05 47.61 -1.94
CA ASN A 374 -8.01 47.14 -0.93
C ASN A 374 -9.17 46.32 -1.54
N LYS A 375 -9.65 46.68 -2.74
CA LYS A 375 -10.69 45.93 -3.45
C LYS A 375 -10.22 44.53 -3.82
N ILE A 376 -9.00 44.38 -4.33
CA ILE A 376 -8.46 43.06 -4.68
C ILE A 376 -8.25 42.19 -3.45
N TYR A 377 -7.73 42.75 -2.35
CA TYR A 377 -7.61 42.01 -1.08
C TYR A 377 -8.97 41.48 -0.60
N ALA A 378 -10.02 42.31 -0.64
CA ALA A 378 -11.36 41.88 -0.25
C ALA A 378 -11.95 40.76 -1.15
N GLU A 379 -11.67 40.80 -2.46
CA GLU A 379 -12.06 39.72 -3.37
C GLU A 379 -11.28 38.42 -3.12
N ILE A 380 -9.97 38.52 -2.83
CA ILE A 380 -9.14 37.37 -2.46
C ILE A 380 -9.66 36.74 -1.16
N ASP A 381 -9.89 37.54 -0.11
CA ASP A 381 -10.40 37.04 1.18
C ASP A 381 -11.75 36.31 1.01
N LYS A 382 -12.64 36.87 0.17
CA LYS A 382 -13.93 36.23 -0.15
C LYS A 382 -13.75 34.89 -0.86
N VAL A 383 -12.85 34.83 -1.84
CA VAL A 383 -12.56 33.58 -2.57
C VAL A 383 -11.91 32.55 -1.64
N ASP A 384 -11.02 32.98 -0.73
CA ASP A 384 -10.37 32.10 0.25
C ASP A 384 -11.35 31.51 1.25
N GLN A 385 -12.34 32.27 1.70
CA GLN A 385 -13.42 31.74 2.53
C GLN A 385 -14.21 30.67 1.78
N GLN A 386 -14.60 30.92 0.52
CA GLN A 386 -15.34 29.96 -0.29
C GLN A 386 -14.53 28.67 -0.54
N ILE A 387 -13.24 28.81 -0.86
CA ILE A 387 -12.34 27.66 -1.04
C ILE A 387 -12.25 26.86 0.26
N SER A 388 -12.15 27.52 1.41
CA SER A 388 -12.06 26.86 2.72
C SER A 388 -13.32 26.03 3.02
N GLU A 389 -14.51 26.59 2.77
CA GLU A 389 -15.80 25.89 2.92
C GLU A 389 -15.87 24.65 2.02
N PHE A 390 -15.52 24.79 0.73
CA PHE A 390 -15.51 23.65 -0.20
C PHE A 390 -14.45 22.60 0.16
N LEU A 391 -13.30 23.00 0.70
CA LEU A 391 -12.26 22.06 1.17
C LEU A 391 -12.72 21.26 2.39
N GLU A 392 -13.50 21.87 3.29
CA GLU A 392 -14.10 21.14 4.42
C GLU A 392 -15.11 20.09 3.93
N ASP A 393 -15.94 20.44 2.95
CA ASP A 393 -16.88 19.49 2.34
C ASP A 393 -16.16 18.39 1.55
N TYR A 394 -15.10 18.74 0.82
CA TYR A 394 -14.28 17.80 0.06
C TYR A 394 -13.64 16.73 0.96
N LYS A 395 -13.10 17.14 2.12
CA LYS A 395 -12.45 16.21 3.06
C LYS A 395 -13.39 15.14 3.61
N LYS A 396 -14.69 15.41 3.73
CA LYS A 396 -15.70 14.47 4.26
C LYS A 396 -15.88 13.21 3.41
N PHE A 397 -15.39 13.20 2.16
CA PHE A 397 -15.46 12.03 1.28
C PHE A 397 -14.33 11.02 1.52
N PHE A 398 -13.27 11.42 2.21
CA PHE A 398 -12.07 10.63 2.42
C PHE A 398 -11.92 10.26 3.89
N ASN A 399 -10.81 9.60 4.24
CA ASN A 399 -10.53 9.23 5.62
C ASN A 399 -10.50 10.49 6.53
N PRO A 400 -11.19 10.50 7.67
CA PRO A 400 -11.36 11.70 8.49
C PRO A 400 -10.07 12.19 9.16
N TYR A 401 -9.07 11.31 9.35
CA TYR A 401 -7.82 11.64 10.02
C TYR A 401 -6.71 12.01 9.03
N TRP A 402 -6.68 11.35 7.87
CA TRP A 402 -5.55 11.41 6.92
C TRP A 402 -5.91 11.92 5.53
N GLY A 403 -7.20 12.03 5.20
CA GLY A 403 -7.66 12.41 3.87
C GLY A 403 -7.37 11.33 2.83
N GLU A 404 -6.81 11.74 1.71
CA GLU A 404 -6.46 10.88 0.57
C GLU A 404 -5.23 10.00 0.89
N MET A 405 -5.20 8.76 0.38
CA MET A 405 -4.05 7.86 0.52
C MET A 405 -2.96 8.19 -0.51
N MET A 406 -3.35 8.51 -1.76
CA MET A 406 -2.41 8.82 -2.84
C MET A 406 -1.95 10.29 -2.88
N ARG A 407 -2.50 11.16 -2.02
CA ARG A 407 -2.12 12.58 -1.90
C ARG A 407 -1.64 12.93 -0.51
N ALA A 408 -0.76 13.93 -0.44
CA ALA A 408 -0.31 14.54 0.81
C ALA A 408 -0.40 16.06 0.63
N GLY A 409 -1.60 16.59 0.85
CA GLY A 409 -1.99 17.91 0.38
C GLY A 409 -2.13 17.92 -1.16
N GLN A 410 -1.56 18.93 -1.82
CA GLN A 410 -1.60 19.04 -3.29
C GLN A 410 -0.57 18.15 -4.01
N GLU A 411 0.41 17.61 -3.27
CA GLU A 411 1.46 16.74 -3.80
C GLU A 411 1.02 15.28 -3.76
N GLU A 412 1.64 14.41 -4.56
CA GLU A 412 1.53 12.97 -4.35
C GLU A 412 2.09 12.58 -2.97
N SER A 413 1.44 11.61 -2.32
CA SER A 413 1.99 11.01 -1.10
C SER A 413 3.26 10.23 -1.41
N ARG A 414 4.05 9.94 -0.37
CA ARG A 414 5.20 9.02 -0.47
C ARG A 414 4.76 7.68 -1.04
N PHE A 415 3.61 7.16 -0.58
CA PHE A 415 3.06 5.90 -1.05
C PHE A 415 2.75 5.96 -2.56
N ALA A 416 2.10 7.02 -3.03
CA ALA A 416 1.86 7.21 -4.46
C ALA A 416 3.15 7.28 -5.28
N ASP A 417 4.18 7.96 -4.79
CA ASP A 417 5.49 8.01 -5.44
C ASP A 417 6.17 6.64 -5.49
N GLN A 418 6.00 5.80 -4.47
CA GLN A 418 6.45 4.41 -4.48
C GLN A 418 5.69 3.57 -5.51
N VAL A 419 4.36 3.67 -5.57
CA VAL A 419 3.55 3.00 -6.59
C VAL A 419 4.00 3.41 -7.99
N GLU A 420 4.18 4.72 -8.23
CA GLU A 420 4.69 5.28 -9.48
C GLU A 420 6.08 4.69 -9.83
N LYS A 421 7.03 4.73 -8.89
CA LYS A 421 8.42 4.26 -9.11
C LYS A 421 8.52 2.76 -9.36
N TYR A 422 7.71 1.96 -8.67
CA TYR A 422 7.93 0.52 -8.57
C TYR A 422 6.94 -0.31 -9.40
N ALA A 423 5.67 0.07 -9.52
CA ALA A 423 4.68 -0.67 -10.31
C ALA A 423 4.58 -0.15 -11.76
N CYS A 424 4.72 -1.04 -12.77
CA CYS A 424 4.49 -0.66 -14.16
C CYS A 424 3.01 -0.36 -14.42
N ILE A 425 2.14 -1.19 -13.85
CA ILE A 425 0.70 -1.00 -13.79
C ILE A 425 0.22 -1.29 -12.36
N TYR A 426 -0.90 -0.72 -11.95
CA TYR A 426 -1.54 -1.03 -10.69
C TYR A 426 -3.06 -1.07 -10.87
N MET A 427 -3.74 -1.75 -9.95
CA MET A 427 -5.18 -2.03 -10.01
C MET A 427 -5.73 -2.28 -8.60
N THR A 428 -7.04 -2.29 -8.44
CA THR A 428 -7.66 -2.53 -7.12
C THR A 428 -7.63 -4.01 -6.76
N LYS A 429 -7.80 -4.89 -7.75
CA LYS A 429 -7.82 -6.34 -7.61
C LYS A 429 -7.30 -7.01 -8.87
N VAL A 430 -6.70 -8.18 -8.76
CA VAL A 430 -6.13 -8.90 -9.94
C VAL A 430 -7.16 -9.15 -11.04
N THR A 431 -8.43 -9.33 -10.68
CA THR A 431 -9.54 -9.59 -11.60
C THR A 431 -9.86 -8.40 -12.51
N ASP A 432 -9.36 -7.20 -12.21
CA ASP A 432 -9.40 -6.04 -13.12
C ASP A 432 -8.69 -6.34 -14.46
N LEU A 433 -7.75 -7.28 -14.49
CA LEU A 433 -7.10 -7.74 -15.73
C LEU A 433 -8.04 -8.51 -16.67
N LEU A 434 -9.22 -8.96 -16.22
CA LEU A 434 -10.21 -9.62 -17.05
C LEU A 434 -10.85 -8.68 -18.09
N GLU A 435 -10.80 -7.37 -17.88
CA GLU A 435 -11.22 -6.40 -18.89
C GLU A 435 -10.27 -6.37 -20.11
N TYR A 436 -9.11 -7.03 -20.00
CA TYR A 436 -8.04 -6.98 -20.98
C TYR A 436 -7.71 -8.37 -21.53
N THR A 437 -7.22 -8.41 -22.76
CA THR A 437 -6.61 -9.63 -23.31
C THR A 437 -5.20 -9.83 -22.71
N PRO A 438 -4.73 -11.07 -22.49
CA PRO A 438 -3.33 -11.36 -22.15
C PRO A 438 -2.29 -10.95 -23.23
N LYS A 439 -2.73 -10.26 -24.28
CA LYS A 439 -1.92 -9.66 -25.35
C LYS A 439 -1.99 -8.12 -25.37
N THR A 440 -2.60 -7.50 -24.37
CA THR A 440 -2.78 -6.05 -24.29
C THR A 440 -1.44 -5.32 -24.23
N TYR A 441 -1.42 -4.13 -24.83
CA TYR A 441 -0.31 -3.19 -24.74
C TYR A 441 -0.74 -1.99 -23.91
N PHE A 442 -0.35 -1.96 -22.64
CA PHE A 442 -0.63 -0.85 -21.73
C PHE A 442 0.26 0.35 -22.05
N ARG A 443 -0.32 1.54 -22.17
CA ARG A 443 0.39 2.80 -22.43
C ARG A 443 0.05 3.83 -21.35
N PRO A 444 1.04 4.47 -20.73
CA PRO A 444 0.78 5.56 -19.80
C PRO A 444 0.27 6.79 -20.56
N MET A 445 -0.49 7.64 -19.86
CA MET A 445 -0.77 8.99 -20.34
C MET A 445 0.52 9.83 -20.25
N LYS A 446 0.69 10.81 -21.16
CA LYS A 446 1.83 11.72 -21.11
C LYS A 446 1.73 12.54 -19.82
N ARG A 447 2.73 12.41 -18.94
CA ARG A 447 2.85 13.27 -17.77
C ARG A 447 3.16 14.69 -18.23
N ILE A 448 2.34 15.64 -17.79
CA ILE A 448 2.49 17.06 -18.11
C ILE A 448 3.50 17.67 -17.12
N LEU A 449 4.52 18.35 -17.64
CA LEU A 449 5.49 19.11 -16.84
C LEU A 449 4.98 20.52 -16.56
N ALA A 450 5.52 21.18 -15.53
CA ALA A 450 5.04 22.49 -15.09
C ALA A 450 5.06 23.60 -16.17
N HIS A 451 5.88 23.46 -17.21
CA HIS A 451 5.98 24.41 -18.33
C HIS A 451 5.13 24.04 -19.55
N GLU A 452 4.40 22.92 -19.49
CA GLU A 452 3.56 22.41 -20.59
C GLU A 452 2.08 22.81 -20.45
N ASN A 453 1.72 23.56 -19.40
CA ASN A 453 0.38 24.10 -19.15
C ASN A 453 0.29 25.60 -19.41
#